data_AF-A0A0J5L824-F1
#
_entry.id   AF-A0A0J5L824-F1
#
_cell.length_a   1.000
_cell.length_b   1.000
_cell.length_c   1.000
_cell.angle_alpha   90.00
_cell.angle_beta   90.00
_cell.angle_gamma   90.00
#
_symmetry.space_group_name_H-M   'P 1'
#
loop_
_entity.id
_entity.type
_entity.pdbx_description
1 polymer ?
#
loop_
_entity_poly.entity_id
_entity_poly.type
_entity_poly.pdbx_seq_one_letter_code
_entity_poly.pdbx_strand_id
1 'polypeptide(L)' 'MDNSIYSLKNFDFLARTFAIMQVEGHPVDINAVTGNMDDEHRRCFCERYAYYCQKEHEEKTLILS' A
#
# COMPACT_ATOMS: atom_id res chain seq x y z
N MET A 1 -8.59 14.61 20.08
CA MET A 1 -8.05 14.79 18.72
C MET A 1 -8.14 13.45 18.05
N ASP A 2 -9.01 13.36 17.05
CA ASP A 2 -9.31 12.11 16.35
C ASP A 2 -8.10 11.75 15.48
N ASN A 3 -7.35 10.71 15.85
CA ASN A 3 -6.22 10.16 15.08
C ASN A 3 -6.73 9.43 13.82
N SER A 4 -7.65 10.06 13.08
CA SER A 4 -8.32 9.51 11.90
C SER A 4 -7.33 9.19 10.77
N ILE A 5 -6.19 9.88 10.72
CA ILE A 5 -5.10 9.62 9.77
C ILE A 5 -4.46 8.24 9.99
N TYR A 6 -4.44 7.75 11.23
CA TYR A 6 -3.94 6.42 11.60
C TYR A 6 -5.03 5.35 11.64
N SER A 7 -6.26 5.67 11.19
CA SER A 7 -7.31 4.66 11.11
C SER A 7 -6.88 3.55 10.16
N LEU A 8 -7.07 2.29 10.57
CA LEU A 8 -6.74 1.10 9.79
C LEU A 8 -7.26 1.18 8.34
N LYS A 9 -8.42 1.83 8.13
CA LYS A 9 -9.03 2.07 6.81
C LYS A 9 -8.22 3.02 5.93
N ASN A 10 -7.57 4.03 6.52
CA ASN A 10 -6.72 4.96 5.78
C ASN A 10 -5.42 4.27 5.34
N PHE A 11 -4.86 3.41 6.19
CA PHE A 11 -3.69 2.61 5.84
C PHE A 11 -3.95 1.60 4.73
N ASP A 12 -5.09 0.93 4.78
CA ASP A 12 -5.52 -0.03 3.77
C ASP A 12 -5.70 0.65 2.39
N PHE A 13 -6.33 1.82 2.38
CA PHE A 13 -6.46 2.65 1.19
C PHE A 13 -5.09 3.08 0.63
N LEU A 14 -4.20 3.61 1.48
CA LEU A 14 -2.86 4.03 1.07
C LEU A 14 -2.06 2.85 0.50
N ALA A 15 -2.05 1.71 1.19
CA ALA A 15 -1.33 0.52 0.75
C ALA A 15 -1.80 0.07 -0.65
N ARG A 16 -3.11 0.10 -0.90
CA ARG A 16 -3.68 -0.24 -2.20
C ARG A 16 -3.32 0.80 -3.28
N THR A 17 -3.46 2.10 -3.00
CA THR A 17 -3.11 3.15 -3.97
C THR A 17 -1.64 3.07 -4.38
N PHE A 18 -0.74 2.90 -3.42
CA PHE A 18 0.68 2.75 -3.72
C PHE A 18 1.00 1.45 -4.48
N ALA A 19 0.28 0.36 -4.20
CA ALA A 19 0.45 -0.89 -4.94
C ALA A 19 0.04 -0.74 -6.42
N ILE A 20 -1.08 -0.06 -6.69
CA ILE A 20 -1.51 0.27 -8.06
C ILE A 20 -0.43 1.08 -8.77
N MET A 21 0.09 2.15 -8.12
CA MET A 21 1.18 2.95 -8.67
C MET A 21 2.39 2.10 -9.06
N GLN A 22 2.81 1.18 -8.19
CA GLN A 22 3.93 0.27 -8.45
C GLN A 22 3.67 -0.66 -9.64
N VAL A 23 2.48 -1.26 -9.74
CA VAL A 23 2.09 -2.16 -10.85
C VAL A 23 1.90 -1.41 -12.18
N GLU A 24 1.55 -0.13 -12.12
CA GLU A 24 1.53 0.79 -13.25
C GLU A 24 2.92 1.32 -13.64
N GLY A 25 3.98 0.95 -12.90
CA GLY A 25 5.37 1.33 -13.19
C GLY A 25 5.77 2.70 -12.66
N HIS A 26 4.98 3.30 -11.76
CA HIS A 26 5.36 4.52 -11.06
C HIS A 26 6.24 4.16 -9.85
N PRO A 27 7.40 4.83 -9.67
CA PRO A 27 8.25 4.58 -8.52
C PRO A 27 7.55 5.02 -7.23
N VAL A 28 7.51 4.12 -6.24
CA VAL A 28 6.98 4.39 -4.90
C VAL A 28 8.10 4.27 -3.87
N ASP A 29 8.34 5.33 -3.11
CA ASP A 29 9.26 5.30 -1.96
C ASP A 29 8.51 4.89 -0.68
N ILE A 30 8.53 3.60 -0.38
CA ILE A 30 7.91 3.03 0.82
C ILE A 30 8.57 3.53 2.10
N ASN A 31 9.85 3.91 2.06
CA ASN A 31 10.54 4.45 3.24
C ASN A 31 10.03 5.87 3.55
N ALA A 32 9.77 6.68 2.53
CA ALA A 32 9.13 7.99 2.71
C ALA A 32 7.70 7.86 3.26
N VAL A 33 6.93 6.88 2.76
CA VAL A 33 5.54 6.64 3.21
C VAL A 33 5.49 6.16 4.66
N THR A 34 6.42 5.28 5.05
CA THR A 34 6.47 4.69 6.39
C THR A 34 7.34 5.46 7.39
N GLY A 35 7.97 6.56 6.98
CA GLY A 35 8.95 7.29 7.79
C GLY A 35 8.41 7.89 9.09
N ASN A 36 7.10 8.11 9.19
CA ASN A 36 6.43 8.58 10.42
C ASN A 36 5.70 7.46 11.18
N MET A 37 5.77 6.21 10.71
CA MET A 37 5.11 5.07 11.34
C MET A 37 6.02 4.44 12.39
N ASP A 38 5.44 3.92 13.46
CA ASP A 38 6.16 2.99 14.34
C ASP A 38 6.37 1.62 13.67
N ASP A 39 7.13 0.75 14.32
CA ASP A 39 7.50 -0.55 13.76
C ASP A 39 6.31 -1.47 13.47
N GLU A 40 5.26 -1.41 14.30
CA GLU A 40 4.07 -2.24 14.15
C GLU A 40 3.24 -1.77 12.95
N HIS A 41 3.00 -0.46 12.86
CA HIS A 41 2.28 0.13 11.74
C HIS A 41 3.05 -0.01 10.42
N ARG A 42 4.38 0.17 10.45
CA ARG A 42 5.24 -0.04 9.28
C ARG A 42 5.16 -1.47 8.79
N ARG A 43 5.27 -2.46 9.68
CA ARG A 43 5.14 -3.87 9.31
C ARG A 43 3.76 -4.16 8.71
N CYS A 44 2.71 -3.69 9.36
CA CYS A 44 1.33 -3.90 8.90
C CYS A 44 1.08 -3.26 7.52
N PHE A 45 1.63 -2.07 7.28
CA PHE A 45 1.59 -1.40 5.98
C PHE A 45 2.33 -2.20 4.90
N CYS A 46 3.55 -2.65 5.18
CA CYS A 46 4.35 -3.44 4.23
C CYS A 46 3.66 -4.77 3.86
N GLU A 47 3.08 -5.48 4.83
CA GLU A 47 2.34 -6.72 4.58
C GLU A 47 1.12 -6.48 3.67
N ARG A 48 0.34 -5.42 3.92
CA ARG A 48 -0.79 -5.02 3.06
C ARG A 48 -0.34 -4.58 1.67
N TYR A 49 0.71 -3.77 1.59
CA TYR A 49 1.23 -3.27 0.32
C TYR A 49 1.67 -4.44 -0.58
N ALA A 50 2.39 -5.42 -0.03
CA ALA A 50 2.78 -6.62 -0.77
C ALA A 50 1.57 -7.42 -1.28
N TYR A 51 0.55 -7.58 -0.42
CA TYR A 51 -0.70 -8.24 -0.80
C TYR A 51 -1.40 -7.52 -1.96
N TYR A 52 -1.52 -6.20 -1.91
CA TYR A 52 -2.15 -5.43 -2.99
C TYR A 52 -1.32 -5.44 -4.28
N CYS A 53 0.01 -5.40 -4.20
CA CYS A 53 0.86 -5.51 -5.38
C CYS A 53 0.60 -6.83 -6.13
N GLN A 54 0.48 -7.93 -5.39
CA GLN A 54 0.15 -9.22 -5.98
C GLN A 54 -1.26 -9.21 -6.61
N LYS A 55 -2.27 -8.75 -5.85
CA LYS A 55 -3.66 -8.67 -6.31
C LYS A 55 -3.83 -7.86 -7.58
N GLU A 56 -3.28 -6.65 -7.61
CA GLU A 56 -3.40 -5.73 -8.75
C GLU A 56 -2.60 -6.25 -9.96
N HIS A 57 -1.48 -6.95 -9.74
CA HIS A 57 -0.74 -7.62 -10.81
C HIS A 57 -1.51 -8.80 -11.42
N GLU A 58 -2.15 -9.62 -10.58
CA GLU A 58 -3.02 -10.73 -11.01
C GLU A 58 -4.23 -10.20 -11.80
N GLU A 59 -4.89 -9.16 -11.29
CA GLU A 59 -6.03 -8.51 -11.95
C GLU A 59 -5.64 -7.89 -13.30
N LYS A 60 -4.51 -7.17 -13.36
CA LYS A 60 -3.99 -6.61 -14.61
C LYS A 60 -3.63 -7.69 -15.63
N THR A 61 -3.06 -8.81 -15.18
CA THR A 61 -2.77 -9.96 -16.04
C THR A 61 -4.04 -10.58 -16.60
N LEU A 62 -5.09 -10.72 -15.78
CA LEU A 62 -6.39 -11.25 -16.19
C LEU A 62 -7.13 -10.34 -17.18
N ILE A 63 -7.01 -9.02 -17.04
CA ILE A 63 -7.65 -8.06 -17.97
C ILE A 63 -6.93 -8.04 -19.33
N LEU A 64 -5.63 -8.34 -19.35
CA LEU A 64 -4.80 -8.31 -20.56
C LEU A 64 -4.67 -9.67 -21.26
N SER A 65 -5.19 -10.76 -20.67
CA SER A 65 -5.22 -12.12 -21.23
C SER A 65 -6.46 -12.40 -22.05
#